data_AF-A0AAD5PKI9-F1
#
_entry.id   AF-A0AAD5PKI9-F1
#
_cell.length_a   1.000
_cell.length_b   1.000
_cell.length_c   1.000
_cell.angle_alpha   90.00
_cell.angle_beta   90.00
_cell.angle_gamma   90.00
#
_symmetry.space_group_name_H-M   'P 1'
#
loop_
_entity.id
_entity.type
_entity.pdbx_description
1 polymer ?
#
loop_
_entity_poly.entity_id
_entity_poly.type
_entity_poly.pdbx_seq_one_letter_code
_entity_poly.pdbx_strand_id
1 'polypeptide(L)'
;MIQIMDILDVVIASIQTPNSQSEIHTKTIKSETTYYRRFAAILDILFRDTLFDISDGEQTSQITKEIMARNSKAFSSAKYSESVIGRRIDLMIRSSGIELSTSEWKRKGAVKGAGRRQQIKNVRGNKSILKYLLSLPVMDSDRQKVFCLGLDFIGKIFMFYSVTI
;
A
#
# COMPACT_ATOMS: atom_id res chain seq x y z
N MET A 1 14.32 -9.65 -11.20
CA MET A 1 13.24 -9.29 -10.25
C MET A 1 11.92 -9.06 -11.01
N ILE A 2 11.58 -10.00 -11.89
CA ILE A 2 10.41 -9.97 -12.79
C ILE A 2 9.42 -11.09 -12.41
N GLN A 3 9.96 -12.23 -11.95
CA GLN A 3 9.21 -13.44 -11.57
C GLN A 3 8.06 -13.25 -10.56
N ILE A 4 8.22 -12.43 -9.51
CA ILE A 4 7.15 -12.30 -8.50
C ILE A 4 5.98 -11.44 -9.00
N MET A 5 6.26 -10.48 -9.89
CA MET A 5 5.25 -9.63 -10.50
C MET A 5 4.46 -10.43 -11.53
N ASP A 6 5.15 -11.29 -12.30
CA ASP A 6 4.50 -12.21 -13.23
C ASP A 6 3.60 -13.23 -12.49
N ILE A 7 4.06 -13.77 -11.36
CA ILE A 7 3.26 -14.67 -10.52
C ILE A 7 2.03 -13.94 -9.98
N LEU A 8 2.19 -12.71 -9.49
CA LEU A 8 1.07 -11.89 -9.02
C LEU A 8 0.07 -11.61 -10.15
N ASP A 9 0.54 -11.23 -11.33
CA ASP A 9 -0.33 -10.96 -12.47
C ASP A 9 -1.11 -12.21 -12.92
N VAL A 10 -0.46 -13.38 -12.95
CA VAL A 10 -1.11 -14.66 -13.28
C VAL A 10 -2.15 -15.05 -12.23
N VAL A 11 -1.79 -14.98 -10.94
CA VAL A 11 -2.70 -15.30 -9.83
C VAL A 11 -3.90 -14.35 -9.83
N ILE A 12 -3.68 -13.06 -10.03
CA ILE A 12 -4.77 -12.07 -10.06
C ILE A 12 -5.66 -12.26 -11.30
N ALA A 13 -5.09 -12.51 -12.49
CA ALA A 13 -5.85 -12.80 -13.71
C ALA A 13 -6.73 -14.05 -13.56
N SER A 14 -6.24 -15.08 -12.86
CA SER A 14 -7.00 -16.31 -12.56
C SER A 14 -8.14 -16.11 -11.56
N ILE A 15 -8.10 -15.05 -10.75
CA ILE A 15 -9.16 -14.69 -9.78
C ILE A 15 -10.16 -13.70 -10.39
N GLN A 16 -9.74 -12.93 -11.41
CA GLN A 16 -10.59 -12.02 -12.15
C GLN A 16 -11.44 -12.71 -13.21
N THR A 17 -11.09 -13.93 -13.63
CA THR A 17 -11.92 -14.72 -14.54
C THR A 17 -13.27 -14.97 -13.88
N PRO A 18 -14.37 -14.45 -14.45
CA PRO A 18 -15.68 -14.72 -13.91
C PRO A 18 -15.92 -16.22 -14.09
N ASN A 19 -16.19 -16.95 -13.00
CA ASN A 19 -17.04 -18.13 -13.11
C ASN A 19 -18.36 -17.64 -13.68
N SER A 20 -18.50 -17.77 -15.00
CA SER A 20 -19.62 -17.33 -15.81
C SER A 20 -20.86 -18.10 -15.41
N GLN A 21 -21.50 -17.73 -14.29
CA GLN A 21 -22.86 -18.15 -13.96
C GLN A 21 -23.56 -17.40 -12.81
N SER A 22 -22.93 -16.46 -12.08
CA SER A 22 -23.59 -15.84 -10.91
C SER A 22 -23.66 -14.31 -10.83
N GLU A 23 -23.15 -13.53 -11.79
CA GLU A 23 -23.26 -12.04 -11.76
C GLU A 23 -24.52 -11.48 -12.47
N ILE A 24 -25.60 -12.27 -12.64
CA ILE A 24 -26.86 -11.82 -13.27
C ILE A 24 -27.86 -11.18 -12.28
N HIS A 25 -27.62 -11.19 -10.97
CA HIS A 25 -28.58 -10.57 -10.04
C HIS A 25 -27.92 -9.64 -9.02
N THR A 26 -28.28 -8.36 -9.13
CA THR A 26 -27.96 -7.18 -8.29
C THR A 26 -26.71 -6.37 -8.65
N LYS A 27 -26.93 -5.15 -9.17
CA LYS A 27 -25.96 -4.04 -9.37
C LYS A 27 -25.50 -3.46 -8.01
N THR A 28 -25.10 -4.31 -7.07
CA THR A 28 -24.69 -3.86 -5.74
C THR A 28 -23.26 -3.32 -5.83
N ILE A 29 -23.09 -2.01 -5.58
CA ILE A 29 -21.77 -1.38 -5.55
C ILE A 29 -20.98 -2.01 -4.39
N LYS A 30 -20.02 -2.88 -4.72
CA LYS A 30 -19.14 -3.50 -3.72
C LYS A 30 -18.32 -2.42 -2.99
N SER A 31 -18.17 -2.55 -1.67
CA SER A 31 -17.38 -1.65 -0.83
C SER A 31 -15.87 -1.80 -1.08
N GLU A 32 -15.07 -0.83 -0.62
CA GLU A 32 -13.59 -0.88 -0.66
C GLU A 32 -13.07 -2.14 0.04
N THR A 33 -13.58 -2.43 1.23
CA THR A 33 -13.26 -3.63 2.02
C THR A 33 -13.46 -4.92 1.25
N THR A 34 -14.50 -5.03 0.42
CA THR A 34 -14.76 -6.23 -0.38
C THR A 34 -13.71 -6.46 -1.46
N TYR A 35 -13.17 -5.38 -2.05
CA TYR A 35 -12.06 -5.50 -3.01
C TYR A 35 -10.74 -5.79 -2.29
N TYR A 36 -10.49 -5.10 -1.18
CA TYR A 36 -9.33 -5.30 -0.32
C TYR A 36 -9.18 -6.76 0.15
N ARG A 37 -10.23 -7.35 0.74
CA ARG A 37 -10.17 -8.71 1.32
C ARG A 37 -9.75 -9.79 0.33
N ARG A 38 -10.15 -9.64 -0.94
CA ARG A 38 -9.76 -10.58 -2.00
C ARG A 38 -8.25 -10.52 -2.27
N PHE A 39 -7.67 -9.33 -2.25
CA PHE A 39 -6.24 -9.16 -2.46
C PHE A 39 -5.43 -9.55 -1.21
N ALA A 40 -5.91 -9.20 -0.01
CA ALA A 40 -5.30 -9.62 1.24
C ALA A 40 -5.18 -11.16 1.32
N ALA A 41 -6.23 -11.90 0.95
CA ALA A 41 -6.19 -13.36 0.90
C ALA A 41 -5.14 -13.93 -0.07
N ILE A 42 -4.83 -13.23 -1.17
CA ILE A 42 -3.75 -13.63 -2.09
C ILE A 42 -2.40 -13.43 -1.42
N LEU A 43 -2.19 -12.27 -0.80
CA LEU A 43 -0.95 -11.97 -0.09
C LEU A 43 -0.74 -12.93 1.09
N ASP A 44 -1.79 -13.31 1.82
CA ASP A 44 -1.71 -14.29 2.92
C ASP A 44 -1.19 -15.65 2.42
N ILE A 45 -1.52 -16.03 1.19
CA ILE A 45 -0.99 -17.26 0.57
C ILE A 45 0.46 -17.05 0.13
N LEU A 46 0.76 -15.92 -0.51
CA LEU A 46 2.10 -15.63 -1.05
C LEU A 46 3.17 -15.43 0.02
N PHE A 47 2.79 -14.84 1.16
CA PHE A 47 3.69 -14.57 2.28
C PHE A 47 3.61 -15.64 3.36
N ARG A 48 2.85 -16.72 3.14
CA ARG A 48 2.81 -17.86 4.05
C ARG A 48 4.22 -18.40 4.27
N ASP A 49 4.56 -18.61 5.54
CA ASP A 49 5.87 -19.11 5.98
C ASP A 49 7.07 -18.22 5.55
N THR A 50 6.80 -16.95 5.24
CA THR A 50 7.84 -15.93 5.01
C THR A 50 8.00 -15.02 6.22
N LEU A 51 9.00 -14.13 6.18
CA LEU A 51 9.21 -13.09 7.20
C LEU A 51 8.34 -11.84 7.00
N PHE A 52 7.38 -11.89 6.07
CA PHE A 52 6.51 -10.77 5.75
C PHE A 52 5.18 -10.89 6.50
N ASP A 53 4.84 -9.83 7.23
CA ASP A 53 3.59 -9.72 7.95
C ASP A 53 2.63 -8.79 7.20
N ILE A 54 1.38 -9.19 7.12
CA ILE A 54 0.29 -8.38 6.59
C ILE A 54 -0.41 -7.71 7.76
N SER A 55 -0.40 -6.38 7.78
CA SER A 55 -1.11 -5.58 8.76
C SER A 55 -2.37 -4.97 8.13
N ASP A 56 -3.48 -5.58 8.50
CA ASP A 56 -4.88 -5.33 8.13
C ASP A 56 -5.54 -4.30 9.08
N GLY A 57 -6.59 -3.59 8.61
CA GLY A 57 -7.60 -3.02 9.51
C GLY A 57 -7.44 -1.55 9.91
N GLU A 58 -7.17 -0.65 8.95
CA GLU A 58 -6.98 0.80 9.18
C GLU A 58 -5.88 1.12 10.22
N GLN A 59 -4.71 0.48 10.04
CA GLN A 59 -3.53 0.69 10.86
C GLN A 59 -2.89 2.05 10.58
N THR A 60 -2.37 2.69 11.62
CA THR A 60 -1.62 3.96 11.46
C THR A 60 -0.16 3.68 11.14
N SER A 61 0.34 4.20 10.01
CA SER A 61 1.77 4.15 9.68
C SER A 61 2.56 5.04 10.62
N GLN A 62 3.52 4.43 11.33
CA GLN A 62 4.44 5.14 12.21
C GLN A 62 5.45 5.95 11.41
N ILE A 63 5.91 5.45 10.25
CA ILE A 63 6.85 6.17 9.41
C ILE A 63 6.23 7.48 8.89
N THR A 64 4.97 7.43 8.44
CA THR A 64 4.28 8.65 8.02
C THR A 64 4.06 9.62 9.19
N LYS A 65 3.75 9.10 10.39
CA LYS A 65 3.63 9.90 11.61
C LYS A 65 4.92 10.64 11.95
N GLU A 66 6.06 9.95 11.91
CA GLU A 66 7.37 10.55 12.19
C GLU A 66 7.75 11.63 11.18
N ILE A 67 7.49 11.39 9.90
CA ILE A 67 7.77 12.38 8.85
C ILE A 67 6.86 13.59 8.99
N MET A 68 5.59 13.39 9.33
CA MET A 68 4.69 14.51 9.64
C MET A 68 5.19 15.29 10.86
N ALA A 69 5.65 14.62 11.93
CA ALA A 69 6.19 15.29 13.11
C ALA A 69 7.45 16.09 12.79
N ARG A 70 8.36 15.54 11.97
CA ARG A 70 9.56 16.26 11.50
C ARG A 70 9.19 17.47 10.66
N ASN A 71 8.26 17.33 9.72
CA ASN A 71 7.80 18.45 8.90
C ASN A 71 7.12 19.52 9.75
N SER A 72 6.29 19.13 10.71
CA SER A 72 5.67 20.06 11.63
C SER A 72 6.71 20.85 12.41
N LYS A 73 7.74 20.18 12.95
CA LYS A 73 8.83 20.86 13.67
C LYS A 73 9.64 21.82 12.79
N ALA A 74 9.87 21.46 11.52
CA ALA A 74 10.69 22.26 10.61
C ALA A 74 9.95 23.48 10.03
N PHE A 75 8.63 23.37 9.82
CA PHE A 75 7.88 24.36 9.04
C PHE A 75 6.66 24.97 9.76
N SER A 76 6.30 24.50 10.95
CA SER A 76 5.13 25.03 11.68
C SER A 76 5.53 26.05 12.73
N SER A 77 4.77 27.14 12.83
CA SER A 77 4.73 27.94 14.06
C SER A 77 4.13 27.12 15.20
N ALA A 78 4.50 27.41 16.45
CA ALA A 78 4.22 26.61 17.66
C ALA A 78 2.75 26.13 17.87
N LYS A 79 1.78 26.70 17.14
CA LYS A 79 0.35 26.38 17.19
C LYS A 79 -0.06 25.02 16.59
N TYR A 80 0.78 24.33 15.82
CA TYR A 80 0.43 23.04 15.19
C TYR A 80 1.08 21.82 15.86
N SER A 81 1.61 21.97 17.08
CA SER A 81 2.34 20.90 17.78
C SER A 81 1.45 19.86 18.48
N GLU A 82 0.12 20.07 18.53
CA GLU A 82 -0.78 19.19 19.26
C GLU A 82 -1.32 18.05 18.36
N SER A 83 -0.76 16.86 18.58
CA SER A 83 -1.17 15.56 18.04
C SER A 83 -0.95 15.33 16.53
N VAL A 84 0.26 14.92 16.16
CA VAL A 84 0.51 14.34 14.83
C VAL A 84 -0.03 12.92 14.79
N ILE A 85 -1.12 12.72 14.04
CA ILE A 85 -1.68 11.40 13.75
C ILE A 85 -1.11 10.93 12.41
N GLY A 86 -0.53 9.73 12.39
CA GLY A 86 -0.04 9.11 11.16
C GLY A 86 -1.17 8.77 10.20
N ARG A 87 -0.81 8.33 9.00
CA ARG A 87 -1.82 7.95 8.00
C ARG A 87 -2.42 6.59 8.35
N ARG A 88 -3.75 6.48 8.36
CA ARG A 88 -4.46 5.20 8.39
C ARG A 88 -4.39 4.57 7.00
N ILE A 89 -3.94 3.32 6.95
CA ILE A 89 -3.68 2.56 5.71
C ILE A 89 -4.53 1.29 5.73
N ASP A 90 -5.09 0.93 4.57
CA ASP A 90 -5.88 -0.30 4.41
C ASP A 90 -5.02 -1.56 4.55
N LEU A 91 -3.87 -1.58 3.87
CA LEU A 91 -2.90 -2.67 3.88
C LEU A 91 -1.49 -2.14 4.08
N MET A 92 -0.78 -2.71 5.05
CA MET A 92 0.65 -2.49 5.21
C MET A 92 1.40 -3.81 5.22
N ILE A 93 2.45 -3.90 4.42
CA ILE A 93 3.39 -5.01 4.46
C ILE A 93 4.51 -4.63 5.42
N ARG A 94 4.82 -5.51 6.36
CA ARG A 94 5.89 -5.34 7.34
C ARG A 94 6.84 -6.52 7.31
N SER A 95 8.05 -6.34 7.83
CA SER A 95 8.92 -7.44 8.21
C SER A 95 9.68 -7.06 9.46
N SER A 96 9.69 -7.95 10.46
CA SER A 96 10.35 -7.70 11.75
C SER A 96 9.95 -6.35 12.39
N GLY A 97 8.67 -5.99 12.27
CA GLY A 97 8.13 -4.72 12.79
C GLY A 97 8.44 -3.47 11.94
N ILE A 98 9.21 -3.58 10.85
CA ILE A 98 9.54 -2.49 9.94
C ILE A 98 8.50 -2.42 8.82
N GLU A 99 7.96 -1.23 8.54
CA GLU A 99 7.04 -1.02 7.40
C GLU A 99 7.81 -1.05 6.08
N LEU A 100 7.36 -1.86 5.12
CA LEU A 100 8.00 -2.05 3.81
C LEU A 100 7.19 -1.45 2.66
N SER A 101 5.87 -1.43 2.79
CA SER A 101 4.96 -0.87 1.79
C SER A 101 3.60 -0.56 2.39
N THR A 102 2.91 0.41 1.79
CA THR A 102 1.53 0.79 2.12
C THR A 102 0.70 0.83 0.84
N SER A 103 -0.53 0.32 0.93
CA SER A 103 -1.49 0.30 -0.18
C SER A 103 -2.88 0.69 0.33
N GLU A 104 -3.65 1.35 -0.54
CA GLU A 104 -5.02 1.77 -0.24
C GLU A 104 -5.94 1.51 -1.44
N TRP A 105 -7.21 1.27 -1.13
CA TRP A 105 -8.24 0.90 -2.08
C TRP A 105 -9.21 2.05 -2.32
N LYS A 106 -9.67 2.16 -3.56
CA LYS A 106 -10.84 2.94 -3.91
C LYS A 106 -11.88 2.04 -4.55
N ARG A 107 -13.16 2.28 -4.26
CA ARG A 107 -14.25 1.49 -4.84
C ARG A 107 -14.33 1.69 -6.35
N LYS A 108 -14.90 0.69 -7.05
CA LYS A 108 -15.28 0.84 -8.45
C LYS A 108 -16.26 2.02 -8.59
N GLY A 109 -16.02 2.89 -9.57
CA GLY A 109 -16.85 4.08 -9.78
C GLY A 109 -16.53 5.26 -8.85
N ALA A 110 -15.44 5.22 -8.08
CA ALA A 110 -14.94 6.41 -7.40
C ALA A 110 -14.67 7.54 -8.42
N VAL A 111 -14.96 8.78 -8.04
CA VAL A 111 -14.70 9.96 -8.88
C VAL A 111 -13.21 9.97 -9.27
N LYS A 112 -12.89 10.23 -10.54
CA LYS A 112 -11.50 10.19 -11.05
C LYS A 112 -10.52 10.99 -10.18
N GLY A 113 -10.94 12.18 -9.73
CA GLY A 113 -10.14 13.01 -8.83
C GLY A 113 -9.85 12.38 -7.46
N ALA A 114 -10.77 11.57 -6.92
CA ALA A 114 -10.55 10.84 -5.67
C ALA A 114 -9.52 9.71 -5.86
N GLY A 115 -9.60 8.97 -6.97
CA GLY A 115 -8.60 7.96 -7.33
C GLY A 115 -7.20 8.55 -7.47
N ARG A 116 -7.05 9.65 -8.22
CA ARG A 116 -5.75 10.32 -8.40
C ARG A 116 -5.18 10.85 -7.09
N ARG A 117 -6.01 11.45 -6.24
CA ARG A 117 -5.59 11.89 -4.90
C ARG A 117 -5.13 10.72 -4.03
N GLN A 118 -5.77 9.55 -4.18
CA GLN A 118 -5.36 8.34 -3.47
C GLN A 118 -3.99 7.85 -3.91
N GLN A 119 -3.76 7.74 -5.22
CA GLN A 119 -2.47 7.33 -5.78
C GLN A 119 -1.34 8.25 -5.31
N ILE A 120 -1.55 9.57 -5.35
CA ILE A 120 -0.56 10.54 -4.84
C ILE A 120 -0.28 10.33 -3.35
N LYS A 121 -1.29 9.97 -2.55
CA LYS A 121 -1.11 9.68 -1.13
C LYS A 121 -0.28 8.42 -0.92
N ASN A 122 -0.59 7.34 -1.64
CA ASN A 122 0.16 6.08 -1.55
C ASN A 122 1.61 6.26 -1.99
N VAL A 123 1.87 6.93 -3.12
CA VAL A 123 3.24 7.23 -3.59
C VAL A 123 4.04 8.00 -2.53
N ARG A 124 3.44 9.00 -1.88
CA ARG A 124 4.12 9.78 -0.82
C ARG A 124 4.37 8.94 0.44
N GLY A 125 3.43 8.06 0.80
CA GLY A 125 3.61 7.10 1.89
C GLY A 125 4.78 6.15 1.61
N ASN A 126 4.79 5.54 0.43
CA ASN A 126 5.85 4.63 0.01
C ASN A 126 7.22 5.34 -0.16
N LYS A 127 7.27 6.61 -0.60
CA LYS A 127 8.52 7.40 -0.58
C LYS A 127 8.99 7.69 0.85
N SER A 128 8.06 7.88 1.78
CA SER A 128 8.37 8.07 3.20
C SER A 128 9.00 6.80 3.81
N ILE A 129 8.44 5.64 3.47
CA ILE A 129 9.01 4.32 3.80
C ILE A 129 10.39 4.14 3.20
N LEU A 130 10.57 4.40 1.89
CA LEU A 130 11.87 4.30 1.25
C LEU A 130 12.93 5.17 1.95
N LYS A 131 12.59 6.42 2.28
CA LYS A 131 13.50 7.30 3.02
C LYS A 131 13.90 6.74 4.38
N TYR A 132 12.97 6.10 5.09
CA TYR A 132 13.26 5.42 6.34
C TYR A 132 14.18 4.22 6.12
N LEU A 133 13.88 3.34 5.16
CA LEU A 133 14.72 2.17 4.85
C LEU A 133 16.15 2.57 4.48
N LEU A 134 16.32 3.65 3.72
CA LEU A 134 17.63 4.20 3.37
C LEU A 134 18.36 4.84 4.57
N SER A 135 17.65 5.18 5.64
CA SER A 135 18.28 5.70 6.88
C SER A 135 18.80 4.60 7.80
N LEU A 136 18.39 3.36 7.58
CA LEU A 136 18.90 2.19 8.29
C LEU A 136 20.38 1.91 7.88
N PRO A 137 21.14 1.17 8.71
CA PRO A 137 22.53 0.80 8.41
C PRO A 137 22.59 -0.26 7.28
N VAL A 138 22.31 0.19 6.06
CA VAL A 138 22.42 -0.60 4.82
C VAL A 138 23.77 -0.31 4.17
N MET A 139 24.44 -1.35 3.67
CA MET A 139 25.67 -1.23 2.91
C MET A 139 25.46 -0.35 1.66
N ASP A 140 26.45 0.47 1.32
CA ASP A 140 26.33 1.39 0.18
C ASP A 140 26.13 0.66 -1.16
N SER A 141 26.67 -0.55 -1.29
CA SER A 141 26.46 -1.43 -2.45
C SER A 141 24.99 -1.86 -2.64
N ASP A 142 24.21 -1.87 -1.55
CA ASP A 142 22.81 -2.30 -1.56
C ASP A 142 21.86 -1.12 -1.50
N ARG A 143 22.31 0.04 -1.03
CA ARG A 143 21.56 1.31 -1.00
C ARG A 143 20.93 1.66 -2.36
N GLN A 144 21.67 1.44 -3.46
CA GLN A 144 21.17 1.70 -4.82
C GLN A 144 20.11 0.69 -5.28
N LYS A 145 20.03 -0.47 -4.63
CA LYS A 145 19.08 -1.55 -4.93
C LYS A 145 17.82 -1.46 -4.06
N VAL A 146 17.79 -0.59 -3.07
CA VAL A 146 16.60 -0.40 -2.22
C VAL A 146 15.56 0.40 -2.99
N PHE A 147 14.38 -0.18 -3.14
CA PHE A 147 13.18 0.46 -3.66
C PHE A 147 11.98 0.04 -2.81
N CYS A 148 10.94 0.84 -2.82
CA CYS A 148 9.67 0.50 -2.19
C CYS A 148 8.67 0.14 -3.28
N LEU A 149 8.12 -1.08 -3.24
CA LEU A 149 7.01 -1.43 -4.13
C LEU A 149 5.72 -0.83 -3.58
N GLY A 150 4.94 -0.16 -4.42
CA GLY A 150 3.62 0.35 -4.09
C GLY A 150 2.56 -0.28 -4.97
N LEU A 151 1.35 -0.42 -4.40
CA LEU A 151 0.17 -0.83 -5.14
C LEU A 151 -0.95 0.18 -4.97
N ASP A 152 -1.65 0.46 -6.07
CA ASP A 152 -2.84 1.28 -6.09
C ASP A 152 -4.02 0.49 -6.67
N PHE A 153 -5.16 0.54 -6.00
CA PHE A 153 -6.37 -0.20 -6.41
C PHE A 153 -7.57 0.72 -6.64
N ILE A 154 -8.25 0.53 -7.76
CA ILE A 154 -9.56 1.12 -8.07
C ILE A 154 -10.52 -0.01 -8.52
N GLY A 155 -11.34 -0.49 -7.58
CA GLY A 155 -12.19 -1.65 -7.79
C GLY A 155 -11.37 -2.90 -8.08
N LYS A 156 -11.50 -3.44 -9.30
CA LYS A 156 -10.72 -4.60 -9.76
C LYS A 156 -9.43 -4.20 -10.50
N ILE A 157 -9.26 -2.93 -10.84
CA ILE A 157 -8.08 -2.45 -11.57
C ILE A 157 -7.01 -2.11 -10.54
N PHE A 158 -5.78 -2.52 -10.80
CA PHE A 158 -4.64 -2.22 -9.95
C PHE A 158 -3.46 -1.75 -10.80
N MET A 159 -2.55 -1.04 -10.16
CA MET A 159 -1.27 -0.63 -10.73
C MET A 159 -0.17 -0.92 -9.73
N PHE A 160 0.86 -1.60 -10.20
CA PHE A 160 2.12 -1.77 -9.49
C PHE A 160 3.10 -0.68 -9.90
N TYR A 161 3.85 -0.15 -8.95
CA TYR A 161 4.92 0.80 -9.22
C TYR A 161 6.06 0.64 -8.21
N SER A 162 7.28 0.94 -8.64
CA SER A 162 8.44 1.04 -7.74
C SER A 162 8.75 2.49 -7.45
N VAL A 163 8.91 2.83 -6.17
CA VAL A 163 9.50 4.08 -5.72
C VAL A 163 10.98 3.85 -5.51
N THR A 164 11.81 4.56 -6.27
CA THR A 164 13.28 4.52 -6.20
C THR A 164 13.82 5.84 -5.64
N ILE A 165 15.14 5.93 -5.46
CA ILE A 165 15.84 7.16 -5.03
C ILE A 165 15.57 8.29 -6.01
#